data_AF-A0A401RCF8-F1
#
_entry.id   AF-A0A401RCF8-F1
#
_cell.length_a   1.000
_cell.length_b   1.000
_cell.length_c   1.000
_cell.angle_alpha   90.00
_cell.angle_beta   90.00
_cell.angle_gamma   90.00
#
_symmetry.space_group_name_H-M   'P 1'
#
loop_
_entity.id
_entity.type
_entity.pdbx_description
1 polymer ?
#
loop_
_entity_poly.entity_id
_entity_poly.type
_entity_poly.pdbx_seq_one_letter_code
_entity_poly.pdbx_strand_id
1 'polypeptide(L)'
;MTDPTSPTGTGADISRVTGISDDRTHGTFELDLAGHEAWRRAEVFAALGDDWDPVAVMQDEAEAQRLLYSGLDADQQTTYAMLVAAGVLPAAGQG
;
A
#
# COMPACT_ATOMS: atom_id res chain seq x y z
N MET A 1 14.95 31.68 30.51
CA MET A 1 16.12 31.43 29.64
C MET A 1 16.08 29.95 29.34
N THR A 2 15.81 29.59 28.09
CA THR A 2 15.44 28.25 27.60
C THR A 2 16.53 27.21 27.77
N ASP A 3 16.09 25.99 28.07
CA ASP A 3 16.84 24.74 28.07
C ASP A 3 17.17 24.30 26.62
N PRO A 4 18.43 24.02 26.29
CA PRO A 4 18.78 23.29 25.10
C PRO A 4 19.67 22.10 25.46
N THR A 5 19.13 20.89 25.49
CA THR A 5 19.50 19.77 24.60
C THR A 5 18.81 18.49 25.09
N SER A 6 17.55 18.33 24.73
CA SER A 6 16.96 16.99 24.61
C SER A 6 17.37 16.43 23.25
N PRO A 7 18.15 15.34 23.16
CA PRO A 7 18.31 14.65 21.90
C PRO A 7 17.00 13.94 21.53
N THR A 8 16.30 14.55 20.57
CA THR A 8 15.66 13.96 19.39
C THR A 8 15.08 12.55 19.55
N GLY A 9 13.75 12.46 19.45
CA GLY A 9 13.00 11.22 19.37
C GLY A 9 13.63 10.23 18.37
N THR A 10 14.15 9.14 18.91
CA THR A 10 14.49 7.95 18.15
C THR A 10 13.19 7.20 17.93
N GLY A 11 12.60 7.38 16.75
CA GLY A 11 11.31 6.81 16.37
C GLY A 11 11.39 5.30 16.14
N ALA A 12 11.48 4.52 17.22
CA ALA A 12 11.00 3.16 17.22
C ALA A 12 9.51 3.23 17.60
N ASP A 13 8.62 3.03 16.63
CA ASP A 13 7.20 2.81 16.93
C ASP A 13 7.07 1.38 17.46
N ILE A 14 7.41 1.22 18.75
CA ILE A 14 7.36 -0.07 19.44
C ILE A 14 5.89 -0.39 19.71
N SER A 15 5.33 -1.23 18.86
CA SER A 15 3.94 -1.66 19.00
C SER A 15 3.87 -2.85 19.93
N ARG A 16 3.11 -2.70 21.02
CA ARG A 16 2.92 -3.76 22.02
C ARG A 16 1.86 -4.75 21.54
N VAL A 17 2.22 -6.04 21.47
CA VAL A 17 1.29 -7.12 21.13
C VAL A 17 1.10 -8.02 22.34
N THR A 18 -0.14 -8.16 22.80
CA THR A 18 -0.51 -9.10 23.86
C THR A 18 -0.94 -10.41 23.22
N GLY A 19 -0.16 -11.47 23.42
CA GLY A 19 -0.51 -12.83 22.99
C GLY A 19 -1.17 -13.62 24.12
N ILE A 20 -2.12 -14.49 23.79
CA ILE A 20 -2.64 -15.52 24.69
C ILE A 20 -1.92 -16.82 24.35
N SER A 21 -1.12 -17.36 25.27
CA SER A 21 -0.56 -18.72 25.12
C SER A 21 -1.56 -19.76 25.63
N ASP A 22 -1.51 -20.99 25.10
CA ASP A 22 -2.46 -22.09 25.39
C ASP A 22 -2.60 -22.43 26.90
N ASP A 23 -1.61 -22.05 27.71
CA ASP A 23 -1.60 -22.17 29.17
C ASP A 23 -2.41 -21.07 29.90
N ARG A 24 -3.12 -20.19 29.18
CA ARG A 24 -3.83 -19.00 29.70
C ARG A 24 -2.96 -17.99 30.46
N THR A 25 -1.65 -18.18 30.44
CA THR A 25 -0.67 -17.21 30.91
C THR A 25 -0.57 -16.06 29.89
N HIS A 26 -0.82 -14.83 30.34
CA HIS A 26 -0.72 -13.63 29.52
C HIS A 26 0.70 -13.06 29.64
N GLY A 27 1.42 -12.98 28.52
CA GLY A 27 2.73 -12.35 28.43
C GLY A 27 2.66 -11.08 27.58
N THR A 28 3.49 -10.08 27.90
CA THR A 28 3.66 -8.90 27.05
C THR A 28 4.86 -9.10 26.15
N PHE A 29 4.65 -8.97 24.84
CA PHE A 29 5.73 -8.93 23.86
C PHE A 29 5.84 -7.52 23.30
N GLU A 30 7.08 -7.04 23.16
CA GLU A 30 7.37 -5.77 22.49
C GLU A 30 8.01 -6.09 21.14
N LEU A 31 7.40 -5.56 20.08
CA LEU A 31 7.84 -5.74 18.71
C LEU A 31 8.08 -4.37 18.07
N ASP A 32 9.24 -4.21 17.43
CA ASP A 32 9.54 -3.03 16.62
C ASP A 32 8.94 -3.18 15.23
N LEU A 33 7.63 -2.92 15.10
CA LEU A 33 6.94 -3.08 13.81
C LEU A 33 7.50 -2.17 12.73
N ALA A 34 7.98 -0.97 13.10
CA ALA A 34 8.59 -0.05 12.15
C ALA A 34 9.89 -0.63 11.57
N GLY A 35 10.77 -1.17 12.42
CA GLY A 35 11.98 -1.87 11.98
C GLY A 35 11.68 -3.10 11.13
N HIS A 36 10.70 -3.91 11.55
CA HIS A 36 10.28 -5.10 10.79
C HIS A 36 9.69 -4.75 9.42
N GLU A 37 8.88 -3.69 9.32
CA GLU A 37 8.32 -3.23 8.05
C GLU A 37 9.40 -2.61 7.14
N ALA A 38 10.38 -1.90 7.70
CA ALA A 38 11.51 -1.39 6.94
C ALA A 38 12.31 -2.54 6.29
N TRP A 39 12.58 -3.61 7.04
CA TRP A 39 13.24 -4.80 6.50
C TRP A 39 12.39 -5.51 5.44
N ARG A 40 11.09 -5.69 5.69
CA ARG A 40 10.19 -6.28 4.69
C ARG A 40 10.21 -5.48 3.38
N ARG A 41 10.17 -4.15 3.43
CA ARG A 41 10.25 -3.30 2.24
C ARG A 41 11.59 -3.41 1.54
N ALA A 42 12.70 -3.44 2.28
CA ALA A 42 14.03 -3.61 1.71
C ALA A 42 14.16 -4.94 0.95
N GLU A 43 13.70 -6.04 1.52
CA GLU A 43 13.68 -7.35 0.86
C GLU A 43 12.77 -7.36 -0.39
N VAL A 44 11.63 -6.67 -0.34
CA VAL A 44 10.74 -6.51 -1.52
C VAL A 44 11.45 -5.75 -2.64
N PHE A 45 12.11 -4.62 -2.34
CA PHE A 45 12.85 -3.87 -3.35
C PHE A 45 14.03 -4.66 -3.91
N ALA A 46 14.74 -5.41 -3.06
CA ALA A 46 15.83 -6.29 -3.50
C ALA A 46 15.33 -7.41 -4.44
N ALA A 47 14.14 -7.96 -4.18
CA ALA A 47 13.54 -8.99 -5.03
C ALA A 47 13.00 -8.44 -6.37
N LEU A 48 12.57 -7.17 -6.40
CA LEU A 48 12.14 -6.49 -7.64
C LEU A 48 13.32 -6.19 -8.56
N GLY A 49 14.52 -5.97 -8.00
CA GLY A 49 15.76 -5.77 -8.73
C GLY A 49 15.94 -4.34 -9.27
N ASP A 50 17.15 -4.05 -9.73
CA ASP A 50 17.57 -2.69 -10.12
C ASP A 50 16.88 -2.17 -11.41
N ASP A 51 16.34 -3.07 -12.23
CA ASP A 51 15.64 -2.73 -13.46
C ASP A 51 14.15 -2.38 -13.23
N TRP A 52 13.66 -2.47 -11.98
CA TRP A 52 12.27 -2.17 -11.68
C TRP A 52 12.01 -0.67 -11.71
N ASP A 53 11.24 -0.23 -12.72
CA ASP A 53 10.74 1.14 -12.84
C ASP A 53 9.28 1.22 -12.35
N PRO A 54 9.02 1.74 -11.13
CA PRO A 54 7.67 1.84 -10.59
C PRO A 54 6.78 2.80 -11.39
N VAL A 55 7.37 3.79 -12.07
CA VAL A 55 6.60 4.72 -12.91
C VAL A 55 6.15 4.01 -14.17
N ALA A 56 7.02 3.25 -14.82
CA ALA A 56 6.65 2.44 -15.99
C ALA A 56 5.53 1.45 -15.64
N VAL A 57 5.64 0.72 -14.53
CA VAL A 57 4.59 -0.21 -14.08
C VAL A 57 3.23 0.49 -13.88
N MET A 58 3.23 1.72 -13.37
CA MET A 58 1.96 2.47 -13.20
C MET A 58 1.37 2.96 -14.52
N GLN A 59 2.21 3.32 -15.49
CA GLN A 59 1.75 3.66 -16.83
C GLN A 59 1.19 2.43 -17.56
N ASP A 60 1.86 1.29 -17.44
CA ASP A 60 1.43 0.01 -18.03
C ASP A 60 0.09 -0.44 -17.45
N GLU A 61 -0.11 -0.31 -16.14
CA GLU A 61 -1.40 -0.62 -15.49
C GLU A 61 -2.51 0.31 -15.98
N ALA A 62 -2.23 1.62 -16.10
CA ALA A 62 -3.19 2.58 -16.63
C ALA A 62 -3.54 2.28 -18.11
N GLU A 63 -2.59 1.76 -18.90
CA GLU A 63 -2.84 1.30 -20.26
C GLU A 63 -3.70 0.03 -20.30
N ALA A 64 -3.35 -0.97 -19.49
CA ALA A 64 -4.14 -2.20 -19.35
C ALA A 64 -5.59 -1.89 -18.94
N GLN A 65 -5.80 -0.95 -18.02
CA GLN A 65 -7.12 -0.50 -17.61
C GLN A 65 -7.92 0.12 -18.77
N ARG A 66 -7.27 0.92 -19.64
CA ARG A 66 -7.92 1.47 -20.86
C ARG A 66 -8.30 0.36 -21.84
N LEU A 67 -7.48 -0.67 -21.98
CA LEU A 67 -7.76 -1.80 -22.86
C LEU A 67 -8.98 -2.60 -22.41
N LEU A 68 -9.22 -2.73 -21.10
CA LEU A 68 -10.34 -3.49 -20.54
C LEU A 68 -11.72 -2.97 -20.99
N TYR A 69 -11.82 -1.67 -21.24
CA TYR A 69 -13.02 -1.00 -21.74
C TYR A 69 -12.83 -0.46 -23.16
N SER A 70 -11.84 -0.98 -23.89
CA SER A 70 -11.66 -0.69 -25.30
C SER A 70 -12.59 -1.56 -26.15
N GLY A 71 -13.04 -1.01 -27.28
CA GLY A 71 -13.85 -1.76 -28.25
C GLY A 71 -15.27 -2.11 -27.78
N LEU A 72 -15.80 -1.42 -26.76
CA LEU A 72 -17.19 -1.57 -26.35
C LEU A 72 -18.14 -1.17 -27.48
N ASP A 73 -19.19 -1.95 -27.67
CA ASP A 73 -20.31 -1.54 -28.51
C ASP A 73 -21.17 -0.46 -27.83
N ALA A 74 -22.19 0.03 -28.52
CA ALA A 74 -23.02 1.14 -28.04
C ALA A 74 -23.78 0.83 -26.73
N ASP A 75 -24.25 -0.41 -26.57
CA ASP A 75 -25.01 -0.83 -25.38
C ASP A 75 -24.07 -1.04 -24.20
N GLN A 76 -22.90 -1.62 -24.45
CA GLN A 76 -21.82 -1.77 -23.49
C GLN A 76 -21.26 -0.42 -23.03
N GLN A 77 -21.07 0.53 -23.94
CA GLN A 77 -20.60 1.88 -23.63
C GLN A 77 -21.61 2.63 -22.74
N THR A 78 -22.91 2.44 -23.00
CA THR A 78 -23.98 3.01 -22.17
C THR A 78 -23.96 2.43 -20.76
N THR A 79 -23.77 1.11 -20.65
CA THR A 79 -23.63 0.43 -19.36
C THR A 79 -22.39 0.90 -18.60
N TYR A 80 -21.25 1.01 -19.29
CA TYR A 80 -20.01 1.53 -18.72
C TYR A 80 -20.19 2.95 -18.16
N ALA A 81 -20.80 3.85 -18.92
CA ALA A 81 -21.07 5.22 -18.48
C ALA A 81 -21.96 5.27 -17.24
N MET A 82 -22.99 4.41 -17.17
CA MET A 82 -23.87 4.30 -15.99
C MET A 82 -23.08 3.83 -14.75
N LEU A 83 -22.22 2.83 -14.90
CA LEU A 83 -21.43 2.30 -13.79
C LEU A 83 -20.36 3.29 -13.30
N VAL A 84 -19.76 4.07 -14.20
CA VAL A 84 -18.85 5.18 -13.84
C VAL A 84 -19.61 6.26 -13.07
N ALA A 85 -20.78 6.67 -13.55
CA ALA A 85 -21.60 7.68 -12.86
C ALA A 85 -22.06 7.21 -11.47
N ALA A 86 -22.28 5.90 -11.29
CA ALA A 86 -22.60 5.30 -10.00
C ALA A 86 -21.39 5.09 -9.08
N GLY A 87 -20.16 5.35 -9.56
CA GLY A 87 -18.92 5.12 -8.81
C GLY A 87 -18.54 3.64 -8.65
N VAL A 88 -19.18 2.75 -9.41
CA VAL A 88 -18.86 1.31 -9.40
C VAL A 88 -17.58 1.04 -10.21
N LEU A 89 -17.39 1.75 -11.31
CA LEU A 89 -16.20 1.65 -12.15
C LEU A 89 -15.42 2.97 -12.15
N PRO A 90 -14.08 2.92 -12.23
CA PRO A 90 -13.26 4.10 -12.45
C PRO A 90 -13.47 4.64 -13.88
N ALA A 91 -13.40 5.97 -14.05
CA ALA A 91 -13.38 6.52 -15.40
C ALA A 91 -12.02 6.27 -16.05
N ALA A 92 -12.04 6.00 -17.35
CA ALA A 92 -10.82 5.75 -18.11
C ALA A 92 -9.82 6.90 -17.94
N GLY A 93 -8.58 6.58 -17.55
CA GLY A 93 -7.50 7.55 -17.36
C GLY A 93 -7.49 8.25 -16.00
N GLN A 94 -8.29 7.81 -15.03
CA GLN A 94 -8.11 8.17 -13.61
C GLN A 94 -7.30 7.08 -12.91
N GLY A 95 -5.99 7.13 -13.13
CA GLY A 95 -4.95 6.35 -12.46
C GLY A 95 -3.80 7.24 -12.09
#